data_AF-A0A7T4YKD7-F1
#
_entry.id   AF-A0A7T4YKD7-F1
#
_cell.length_a   1.000
_cell.length_b   1.000
_cell.length_c   1.000
_cell.angle_alpha   90.00
_cell.angle_beta   90.00
_cell.angle_gamma   90.00
#
_symmetry.space_group_name_H-M   'P 1'
#
loop_
_entity.id
_entity.type
_entity.pdbx_description
1 polymer ?
#
loop_
_entity_poly.entity_id
_entity_poly.type
_entity_poly.pdbx_seq_one_letter_code
_entity_poly.pdbx_strand_id
1 'polypeptide(L)'
;MLSRRQEILGVERACDSEAKFCKTCGYALVGLKSEQCPECGEGFDVSDLGSYATARDLTSLRVKLESYMSLLLAVVVMLLTPMGLHHLSVWELIVWSSLVGVGFVAGVKGVRSRGVVNLSIAGFGVVIHGYFIGMVMIGGAYQLYGWVVNI
;
A
#
# COMPACT_ATOMS: atom_id res chain seq x y z
N MET A 1 -30.23 40.97 -4.51
CA MET A 1 -28.97 40.52 -5.14
C MET A 1 -28.50 39.15 -4.60
N LEU A 2 -29.33 38.10 -4.65
CA LEU A 2 -28.96 36.75 -4.19
C LEU A 2 -29.15 35.65 -5.25
N SER A 3 -29.56 36.03 -6.47
CA SER A 3 -29.98 35.06 -7.51
C SER A 3 -28.86 34.55 -8.42
N ARG A 4 -27.60 34.99 -8.26
CA ARG A 4 -26.50 34.67 -9.18
C ARG A 4 -25.48 33.66 -8.61
N ARG A 5 -25.74 33.08 -7.42
CA ARG A 5 -24.82 32.13 -6.76
C ARG A 5 -25.23 30.66 -6.89
N GLN A 6 -26.42 30.36 -7.44
CA GLN A 6 -26.90 28.98 -7.59
C GLN A 6 -26.55 28.33 -8.93
N GLU A 7 -26.10 29.08 -9.95
CA GLU A 7 -25.65 28.49 -11.22
C GLU A 7 -24.29 27.78 -11.12
N ILE A 8 -23.47 28.09 -10.13
CA ILE A 8 -22.12 27.49 -10.00
C ILE A 8 -22.18 26.10 -9.33
N LEU A 9 -23.25 25.79 -8.57
CA LEU A 9 -23.43 24.47 -7.93
C LEU A 9 -24.26 23.48 -8.77
N GLY A 10 -24.73 23.90 -9.96
CA GLY A 10 -25.50 23.06 -10.88
C GLY A 10 -24.65 22.27 -11.88
N VAL A 11 -23.40 22.68 -12.10
CA VAL A 11 -22.49 22.07 -13.10
C VAL A 11 -21.69 20.90 -12.52
N GLU A 12 -21.56 20.81 -11.20
CA GLU A 12 -20.76 19.76 -10.54
C GLU A 12 -21.45 18.37 -10.45
N ARG A 13 -22.67 18.20 -10.99
CA ARG A 13 -23.37 16.88 -11.00
C ARG A 13 -23.53 16.24 -12.37
N ALA A 14 -22.98 16.83 -13.42
CA ALA A 14 -23.06 16.25 -14.78
C ALA A 14 -21.83 15.39 -15.16
N CYS A 15 -20.74 15.44 -14.37
CA CYS A 15 -19.56 14.60 -14.62
C CYS A 15 -19.63 13.19 -14.02
N ASP A 16 -20.75 12.82 -13.39
CA ASP A 16 -20.97 11.46 -12.86
C ASP A 16 -21.61 10.53 -13.90
N SER A 17 -21.40 10.80 -15.19
CA SER A 17 -21.55 9.77 -16.22
C SER A 17 -20.44 8.74 -15.99
N GLU A 18 -20.69 7.83 -15.06
CA GLU A 18 -19.80 6.76 -14.65
C GLU A 18 -19.26 6.07 -15.91
N ALA A 19 -17.98 6.28 -16.20
CA ALA A 19 -17.37 5.77 -17.42
C ALA A 19 -17.53 4.25 -17.45
N LYS A 20 -18.22 3.76 -18.48
CA LYS A 20 -18.47 2.34 -18.71
C LYS A 20 -17.37 1.78 -19.60
N PHE A 21 -16.88 0.60 -19.27
CA PHE A 21 -15.83 -0.09 -20.00
C PHE A 21 -16.28 -1.50 -20.37
N CYS A 22 -15.82 -2.01 -21.51
CA CYS A 22 -16.03 -3.41 -21.86
C CYS A 22 -15.31 -4.32 -20.84
N LYS A 23 -15.97 -5.37 -20.35
CA LYS A 23 -15.37 -6.32 -19.40
C LYS A 23 -14.23 -7.14 -20.00
N THR A 24 -14.28 -7.38 -21.31
CA THR A 24 -13.33 -8.28 -21.98
C THR A 24 -12.05 -7.56 -22.38
N CYS A 25 -12.16 -6.41 -23.05
CA CYS A 25 -11.00 -5.67 -23.57
C CYS A 25 -10.68 -4.38 -22.80
N GLY A 26 -11.57 -3.90 -21.93
CA GLY A 26 -11.38 -2.64 -21.19
C GLY A 26 -11.62 -1.37 -22.02
N TYR A 27 -12.14 -1.47 -23.25
CA TYR A 27 -12.41 -0.30 -24.09
C TYR A 27 -13.50 0.58 -23.49
N ALA A 28 -13.32 1.91 -23.56
CA ALA A 28 -14.29 2.87 -23.06
C ALA A 28 -15.52 2.92 -23.96
N LEU A 29 -16.70 2.62 -23.40
CA LEU A 29 -17.98 2.57 -24.12
C LEU A 29 -18.70 3.94 -24.15
N VAL A 30 -18.03 5.00 -23.71
CA VAL A 30 -18.63 6.34 -23.58
C VAL A 30 -18.88 6.93 -24.97
N GLY A 31 -20.13 7.27 -25.26
CA GLY A 31 -20.52 7.96 -26.50
C GLY A 31 -20.76 7.05 -27.71
N LEU A 32 -20.69 5.72 -27.56
CA LEU A 32 -21.07 4.79 -28.62
C LEU A 32 -22.59 4.65 -28.71
N LYS A 33 -23.11 4.64 -29.94
CA LYS A 33 -24.53 4.38 -30.22
C LYS A 33 -24.85 2.89 -30.39
N SER A 34 -23.84 2.07 -30.61
CA SER A 34 -23.98 0.62 -30.80
C SER A 34 -23.86 -0.12 -29.48
N GLU A 35 -24.66 -1.18 -29.31
CA GLU A 35 -24.59 -2.14 -28.20
C GLU A 35 -23.51 -3.21 -28.42
N GLN A 36 -22.51 -2.93 -29.26
CA GLN A 36 -21.39 -3.82 -29.54
C GLN A 36 -20.06 -3.08 -29.39
N CYS A 37 -19.10 -3.74 -28.76
CA CYS A 37 -17.75 -3.22 -28.63
C CYS A 37 -17.00 -3.29 -29.96
N PRO A 38 -16.38 -2.20 -30.44
CA PRO A 38 -15.67 -2.19 -31.72
C PRO A 38 -14.38 -3.00 -31.71
N GLU A 39 -13.78 -3.23 -30.54
CA GLU A 39 -12.51 -3.95 -30.40
C GLU A 39 -12.71 -5.46 -30.35
N CYS A 40 -13.68 -5.95 -29.56
CA CYS A 40 -13.88 -7.38 -29.35
C CYS A 40 -15.17 -7.95 -29.97
N GLY A 41 -16.08 -7.10 -30.47
CA GLY A 41 -17.37 -7.51 -31.02
C GLY A 41 -18.40 -7.97 -29.98
N GLU A 42 -18.03 -7.99 -28.69
CA GLU A 42 -18.92 -8.44 -27.61
C GLU A 42 -20.13 -7.48 -27.49
N GLY A 43 -21.32 -8.07 -27.42
CA GLY A 43 -22.53 -7.33 -27.12
C GLY A 43 -22.54 -6.85 -25.68
N PHE A 44 -22.94 -5.61 -25.44
CA PHE A 44 -23.16 -5.09 -24.10
C PHE A 44 -24.55 -4.44 -24.03
N ASP A 45 -25.27 -4.71 -22.95
CA ASP A 45 -26.58 -4.11 -22.69
C ASP A 45 -26.41 -3.01 -21.64
N VAL A 46 -26.78 -1.78 -22.01
CA VAL A 46 -26.69 -0.61 -21.13
C VAL A 46 -27.57 -0.79 -19.87
N SER A 47 -28.63 -1.58 -19.99
CA SER A 47 -29.60 -1.92 -18.94
C SER A 47 -29.06 -3.00 -18.00
N ASP A 48 -28.17 -3.86 -18.48
CA ASP A 48 -27.56 -4.92 -17.68
C ASP A 48 -26.19 -4.50 -17.14
N LEU A 49 -26.15 -4.17 -15.84
CA LEU A 49 -24.92 -3.89 -15.07
C LEU A 49 -23.91 -5.05 -15.13
N GLY A 50 -24.37 -6.27 -15.43
CA GLY A 50 -23.54 -7.45 -15.63
C GLY A 50 -22.71 -7.44 -16.91
N SER A 51 -23.03 -6.61 -17.90
CA SER A 51 -22.38 -6.63 -19.21
C SER A 51 -21.19 -5.67 -19.34
N TYR A 52 -21.08 -4.65 -18.49
CA TYR A 52 -20.00 -3.66 -18.50
C TYR A 52 -19.31 -3.50 -17.15
N ALA A 53 -18.04 -3.10 -17.15
CA ALA A 53 -17.31 -2.72 -15.95
C ALA A 53 -17.41 -1.20 -15.74
N THR A 54 -17.55 -0.77 -14.50
CA THR A 54 -17.44 0.65 -14.14
C THR A 54 -16.01 0.96 -13.69
N ALA A 55 -15.59 2.22 -13.82
CA ALA A 55 -14.28 2.67 -13.33
C ALA A 55 -14.02 2.29 -11.86
N ARG A 56 -15.08 2.25 -11.03
CA ARG A 56 -15.00 1.83 -9.63
C ARG A 56 -14.53 0.39 -9.49
N ASP A 57 -15.01 -0.53 -10.32
CA ASP A 57 -14.62 -1.95 -10.23
C ASP A 57 -13.15 -2.17 -10.57
N LEU A 58 -12.63 -1.49 -11.59
CA LEU A 58 -11.22 -1.59 -11.96
C LEU A 58 -10.30 -1.02 -10.86
N THR A 59 -10.70 0.09 -10.22
CA THR A 59 -9.94 0.63 -9.07
C THR A 59 -9.98 -0.30 -7.86
N SER A 60 -11.13 -0.95 -7.59
CA SER A 60 -11.27 -1.95 -6.53
C SER A 60 -10.37 -3.16 -6.77
N LEU A 61 -10.31 -3.65 -8.01
CA LEU A 61 -9.42 -4.74 -8.42
C LEU A 61 -7.94 -4.37 -8.24
N ARG A 62 -7.55 -3.15 -8.62
CA ARG A 62 -6.17 -2.67 -8.46
C ARG A 62 -5.74 -2.65 -6.99
N VAL A 63 -6.59 -2.12 -6.10
CA VAL A 63 -6.31 -2.07 -4.66
C VAL A 63 -6.19 -3.48 -4.08
N LYS A 64 -7.06 -4.40 -4.49
CA LYS A 64 -6.94 -5.81 -4.11
C LYS A 64 -5.63 -6.41 -4.61
N LEU A 65 -5.28 -6.18 -5.87
CA LEU A 65 -4.05 -6.71 -6.48
C LEU A 65 -2.80 -6.22 -5.74
N GLU A 66 -2.74 -4.94 -5.40
CA GLU A 66 -1.63 -4.37 -4.62
C GLU A 66 -1.51 -5.05 -3.24
N SER A 67 -2.63 -5.28 -2.56
CA SER A 67 -2.63 -6.01 -1.29
C SER A 67 -2.14 -7.46 -1.45
N TYR A 68 -2.57 -8.17 -2.50
CA TYR A 68 -2.13 -9.54 -2.77
C TYR A 68 -0.64 -9.62 -3.10
N MET A 69 -0.13 -8.70 -3.92
CA MET A 69 1.30 -8.65 -4.28
C MET A 69 2.18 -8.38 -3.07
N SER A 70 1.77 -7.47 -2.18
CA SER A 70 2.50 -7.23 -0.92
C SER A 70 2.55 -8.46 -0.03
N LEU A 71 1.44 -9.21 0.06
CA LEU A 71 1.34 -10.41 0.88
C LEU A 71 2.19 -11.55 0.29
N LEU A 72 2.13 -11.74 -1.03
CA LEU A 72 2.93 -12.71 -1.76
C LEU A 72 4.43 -12.41 -1.60
N LEU A 73 4.85 -11.16 -1.74
CA LEU A 73 6.24 -10.76 -1.52
C LEU A 73 6.71 -11.08 -0.09
N ALA A 74 5.90 -10.79 0.92
CA ALA A 74 6.25 -11.09 2.32
C ALA A 74 6.43 -12.60 2.54
N VAL A 75 5.57 -13.44 1.95
CA VAL A 75 5.68 -14.91 2.00
C VAL A 75 6.94 -15.38 1.30
N VAL A 76 7.24 -14.86 0.11
CA VAL A 76 8.46 -15.20 -0.65
C VAL A 76 9.71 -14.84 0.15
N VAL A 77 9.76 -13.65 0.74
CA VAL A 77 10.85 -13.24 1.62
C VAL A 77 10.99 -14.24 2.76
N MET A 78 9.90 -14.54 3.48
CA MET A 78 9.89 -15.48 4.62
C MET A 78 10.38 -16.89 4.26
N LEU A 79 10.07 -17.38 3.06
CA LEU A 79 10.48 -18.70 2.57
C LEU A 79 11.93 -18.74 2.08
N LEU A 80 12.46 -17.62 1.59
CA LEU A 80 13.84 -17.52 1.10
C LEU A 80 14.85 -17.23 2.21
N THR A 81 14.44 -16.59 3.32
CA THR A 81 15.30 -16.34 4.49
C THR A 81 16.00 -17.60 5.05
N PRO A 82 15.33 -18.74 5.28
CA PRO A 82 15.96 -19.87 5.94
C PRO A 82 17.04 -20.58 5.12
N MET A 83 17.09 -20.43 3.78
CA MET A 83 18.05 -21.18 2.94
C MET A 83 19.41 -20.49 2.74
N GLY A 84 19.55 -19.20 3.11
CA GLY A 84 20.77 -18.41 2.83
C GLY A 84 21.44 -17.75 4.03
N LEU A 85 20.84 -17.81 5.23
CA LEU A 85 21.24 -16.97 6.38
C LEU A 85 21.89 -17.74 7.55
N HIS A 86 22.46 -18.93 7.33
CA HIS A 86 23.17 -19.64 8.42
C HIS A 86 24.44 -18.94 8.92
N HIS A 87 24.90 -17.86 8.26
CA HIS A 87 26.06 -17.08 8.68
C HIS A 87 25.71 -15.67 9.18
N LEU A 88 24.43 -15.30 9.16
CA LEU A 88 23.99 -13.98 9.58
C LEU A 88 23.57 -14.07 11.04
N SER A 89 24.26 -13.29 11.86
CA SER A 89 24.05 -13.28 13.30
C SER A 89 22.57 -13.07 13.63
N VAL A 90 22.11 -13.62 14.75
CA VAL A 90 20.76 -13.40 15.31
C VAL A 90 20.36 -11.92 15.29
N TRP A 91 21.36 -11.02 15.33
CA TRP A 91 21.17 -9.58 15.23
C TRP A 91 20.57 -9.11 13.90
N GLU A 92 20.98 -9.65 12.76
CA GLU A 92 20.43 -9.21 11.48
C GLU A 92 18.96 -9.60 11.32
N LEU A 93 18.57 -10.77 11.80
CA LEU A 93 17.16 -11.22 11.78
C LEU A 93 16.24 -10.29 12.60
N ILE A 94 16.72 -9.75 13.71
CA ILE A 94 15.95 -8.80 14.54
C ILE A 94 15.82 -7.44 13.83
N VAL A 95 16.87 -6.96 13.16
CA VAL A 95 16.82 -5.71 12.37
C VAL A 95 15.85 -5.84 11.19
N TRP A 96 15.93 -6.94 10.44
CA TRP A 96 15.07 -7.17 9.29
C TRP A 96 13.59 -7.36 9.69
N SER A 97 13.30 -8.08 10.77
CA SER A 97 11.92 -8.22 11.27
C SER A 97 11.31 -6.90 11.73
N SER A 98 12.12 -6.02 12.34
CA SER A 98 11.68 -4.69 12.77
C SER A 98 11.35 -3.77 11.59
N LEU A 99 12.15 -3.82 10.52
CA LEU A 99 11.93 -3.05 9.29
C LEU A 99 10.68 -3.52 8.54
N VAL A 100 10.45 -4.83 8.43
CA VAL A 100 9.28 -5.40 7.76
C VAL A 100 7.99 -5.13 8.54
N GLY A 101 8.02 -5.25 9.88
CA GLY A 101 6.86 -4.99 10.73
C GLY A 101 6.31 -3.57 10.58
N VAL A 102 7.18 -2.60 10.34
CA VAL A 102 6.77 -1.20 10.17
C VAL A 102 6.19 -0.94 8.80
N GLY A 103 6.85 -1.44 7.75
CA GLY A 103 6.35 -1.28 6.38
C GLY A 103 4.92 -1.81 6.25
N PHE A 104 4.61 -2.90 6.95
CA PHE A 104 3.29 -3.49 6.99
C PHE A 104 2.24 -2.59 7.67
N VAL A 105 2.56 -1.99 8.83
CA VAL A 105 1.63 -1.09 9.54
C VAL A 105 1.36 0.20 8.74
N ALA A 106 2.35 0.69 8.00
CA ALA A 106 2.18 1.84 7.12
C ALA A 106 1.36 1.51 5.86
N GLY A 107 1.46 0.29 5.33
CA GLY A 107 0.77 -0.13 4.10
C GLY A 107 -0.70 -0.54 4.29
N VAL A 108 -1.06 -1.21 5.39
CA VAL A 108 -2.43 -1.71 5.64
C VAL A 108 -3.43 -0.58 5.91
N LYS A 109 -2.93 0.58 6.33
CA LYS A 109 -3.75 1.75 6.59
C LYS A 109 -3.50 2.75 5.47
N GLY A 110 -4.29 2.63 4.39
CA GLY A 110 -4.47 3.66 3.35
C GLY A 110 -4.95 4.98 3.96
N VAL A 111 -4.08 5.64 4.70
CA VAL A 111 -4.39 6.78 5.55
C VAL A 111 -4.12 8.03 4.77
N ARG A 112 -5.18 8.45 4.10
CA ARG A 112 -5.42 9.82 3.65
C ARG A 112 -5.61 10.75 4.86
N SER A 113 -4.66 10.78 5.78
CA SER A 113 -4.57 11.80 6.84
C SER A 113 -3.11 12.10 7.15
N ARG A 114 -2.68 13.34 6.87
CA ARG A 114 -1.31 13.81 7.07
C ARG A 114 -0.86 13.78 8.55
N GLY A 115 -1.77 13.55 9.50
CA GLY A 115 -1.47 13.55 10.94
C GLY A 115 -0.85 12.26 11.47
N VAL A 116 -1.12 11.10 10.86
CA VAL A 116 -0.67 9.79 11.39
C VAL A 116 0.80 9.49 11.04
N VAL A 117 1.32 10.11 9.97
CA VAL A 117 2.72 9.93 9.54
C VAL A 117 3.71 10.45 10.59
N ASN A 118 3.40 11.57 11.25
CA ASN A 118 4.29 12.15 12.25
C ASN A 118 4.40 11.29 13.52
N LEU A 119 3.34 10.57 13.90
CA LEU A 119 3.35 9.72 15.10
C LEU A 119 4.19 8.46 14.88
N SER A 120 4.16 7.88 13.67
CA SER A 120 5.02 6.74 13.32
C SER A 120 6.49 7.12 13.31
N ILE A 121 6.85 8.29 12.75
CA ILE A 121 8.26 8.76 12.74
C ILE A 121 8.77 9.01 14.17
N ALA A 122 7.95 9.58 15.05
CA ALA A 122 8.31 9.80 16.45
C ALA A 122 8.54 8.49 17.21
N GLY A 123 7.69 7.48 17.01
CA GLY A 123 7.88 6.14 17.60
C GLY A 123 9.19 5.48 17.13
N PHE A 124 9.56 5.68 15.87
CA PHE A 124 10.82 5.21 15.30
C PHE A 124 12.06 5.80 15.95
N GLY A 125 12.03 7.13 16.15
CA GLY A 125 13.11 7.82 16.83
C GLY A 125 13.38 7.22 18.20
N VAL A 126 12.33 6.91 18.98
CA VAL A 126 12.47 6.35 20.33
C VAL A 126 13.06 4.93 20.31
N VAL A 127 12.63 4.06 19.39
CA VAL A 127 13.16 2.69 19.30
C VAL A 127 14.63 2.70 18.86
N ILE A 128 14.99 3.48 17.84
CA ILE A 128 16.37 3.61 17.38
C ILE A 128 17.26 4.24 18.47
N HIS A 129 16.78 5.25 19.17
CA HIS A 129 17.55 5.93 20.21
C HIS A 129 17.76 5.04 21.45
N GLY A 130 16.71 4.34 21.90
CA GLY A 130 16.83 3.36 22.98
C GLY A 130 17.78 2.22 22.65
N TYR A 131 17.77 1.76 21.38
CA TYR A 131 18.69 0.76 20.87
C TYR A 131 20.15 1.23 20.87
N PHE A 132 20.40 2.46 20.42
CA PHE A 132 21.74 3.04 20.40
C PHE A 132 22.34 3.18 21.81
N ILE A 133 21.52 3.60 22.78
CA ILE A 133 21.92 3.69 24.19
C ILE A 133 22.27 2.29 24.75
N GLY A 134 21.46 1.28 24.44
CA GLY A 134 21.74 -0.10 24.83
C GLY A 134 23.08 -0.61 24.28
N MET A 135 23.41 -0.30 23.03
CA MET A 135 24.71 -0.67 22.42
C MET A 135 25.90 -0.04 23.12
N VAL A 136 25.84 1.24 23.45
CA VAL A 136 26.93 1.95 24.15
C VAL A 136 27.18 1.32 25.52
N MET A 137 26.13 0.97 26.24
CA MET A 137 26.23 0.34 27.57
C MET A 137 26.84 -1.07 27.50
N ILE A 138 26.38 -1.90 26.55
CA ILE A 138 26.86 -3.28 26.43
C ILE A 138 28.32 -3.31 25.93
N GLY A 139 28.66 -2.49 24.94
CA GLY A 139 30.05 -2.36 24.46
C GLY A 139 31.02 -1.91 25.56
N GLY A 140 30.59 -0.95 26.40
CA GLY A 140 31.36 -0.52 27.58
C GLY A 140 31.56 -1.65 28.60
N ALA A 141 30.53 -2.47 28.84
CA ALA A 141 30.61 -3.60 29.75
C ALA A 141 31.62 -4.67 29.28
N TYR A 142 31.68 -4.96 27.98
CA TYR A 142 32.66 -5.90 27.43
C TYR A 142 34.10 -5.38 27.51
N GLN A 143 34.33 -4.08 27.31
CA GLN A 143 35.66 -3.50 27.51
C GLN A 143 36.11 -3.60 28.97
N LEU A 144 35.22 -3.32 29.92
CA LEU A 144 35.50 -3.47 31.34
C LEU A 144 35.77 -4.94 31.72
N TYR A 145 34.99 -5.87 31.19
CA TYR A 145 35.19 -7.31 31.44
C TYR A 145 36.54 -7.80 30.90
N GLY A 146 36.92 -7.35 29.70
CA GLY A 146 38.23 -7.62 29.12
C GLY A 146 39.38 -7.05 29.96
N TRP A 147 39.19 -5.90 30.61
CA TRP A 147 40.17 -5.31 31.53
C TRP A 147 40.31 -6.10 32.83
N VAL A 148 39.20 -6.55 33.43
CA VAL A 148 39.20 -7.32 34.68
C VAL A 148 39.83 -8.69 34.52
N VAL A 149 39.61 -9.37 33.38
CA VAL A 149 40.15 -10.72 33.14
C VAL A 149 41.66 -10.70 32.82
N ASN A 150 42.21 -9.55 32.44
CA ASN A 150 43.62 -9.40 32.04
C ASN A 150 44.53 -8.78 33.14
N ILE A 151 43.99 -8.62 34.35
CA ILE A 151 44.72 -8.20 35.58
C ILE A 151 44.91 -9.41 36.47
#